data_AF-A0A7C2ZE64-F1
#
_entry.id   AF-A0A7C2ZE64-F1
#
_cell.length_a   1.000
_cell.length_b   1.000
_cell.length_c   1.000
_cell.angle_alpha   90.00
_cell.angle_beta   90.00
_cell.angle_gamma   90.00
#
_symmetry.space_group_name_H-M   'P 1'
#
loop_
_entity.id
_entity.type
_entity.pdbx_description
1 polymer ?
#
loop_
_entity_poly.entity_id
_entity_poly.type
_entity_poly.pdbx_seq_one_letter_code
_entity_poly.pdbx_strand_id
1 'polypeptide(L)'
;MPTGLIYVLYFILPYISLVVLVIGVLYRIGLWLAAGKGPLGLYLGLHRLVVKSRQEGYLSAVGHILARMFTYYTILKTSYRRDYATWLGVALFHWGIFLLIAFHLHLWLPQLTVPESLMFIMGTTVGSVTLAAGVYLLVRRVNIQRVYSVIINYLDDYVAVSWVILIVTLGLALRLTAPSLLFNEAVKWALGLTSFKYVPPPSNPLFYAHVLAVELFMVYIPFAKMIHPFSMPVNPALYGRFEDIEEVRRRVMDKLGW
;
A
#
# COMPACT_ATOMS: atom_id res chain seq x y z
N MET A 1 11.77 27.86 22.97
CA MET A 1 11.83 26.40 23.21
C MET A 1 10.82 25.76 22.28
N PRO A 2 11.17 24.74 21.47
CA PRO A 2 10.15 23.89 20.86
C PRO A 2 9.22 23.45 21.99
N THR A 3 7.90 23.50 21.79
CA THR A 3 7.00 22.88 22.76
C THR A 3 7.44 21.41 22.86
N GLY A 4 7.65 20.89 24.07
CA GLY A 4 8.15 19.51 24.25
C GLY A 4 7.32 18.49 23.46
N LEU A 5 6.04 18.81 23.24
CA LEU A 5 5.13 18.08 22.36
C LEU A 5 5.58 18.02 20.88
N ILE A 6 6.00 19.13 20.26
CA ILE A 6 6.48 19.13 18.86
C ILE A 6 7.73 18.27 18.73
N TYR A 7 8.63 18.31 19.70
CA TYR A 7 9.82 17.45 19.70
C TYR A 7 9.44 15.97 19.76
N VAL A 8 8.53 15.59 20.67
CA VAL A 8 8.09 14.19 20.78
C VAL A 8 7.39 13.73 19.49
N LEU A 9 6.48 14.52 18.95
CA LEU A 9 5.66 14.12 17.80
C LEU A 9 6.40 14.14 16.47
N TYR A 10 7.36 15.05 16.24
CA TYR A 10 7.99 15.21 14.92
C TYR A 10 9.48 14.92 14.91
N PHE A 11 10.03 14.44 16.02
CA PHE A 11 11.39 13.92 16.08
C PHE A 11 11.41 12.50 16.63
N ILE A 12 10.79 12.23 17.78
CA ILE A 12 10.84 10.88 18.38
C ILE A 12 9.86 9.92 17.70
N LEU A 13 8.59 10.31 17.54
CA LEU A 13 7.54 9.46 16.99
C LEU A 13 7.84 8.91 15.58
N PRO A 14 8.44 9.64 14.63
CA PRO A 14 8.86 9.07 13.35
C PRO A 14 9.70 7.79 13.49
N TYR A 15 10.65 7.77 14.43
CA TYR A 15 11.49 6.59 14.68
C TYR A 15 10.68 5.44 15.31
N ILE A 16 9.79 5.74 16.26
CA ILE A 16 8.90 4.74 16.87
C ILE A 16 8.01 4.12 15.79
N SER A 17 7.35 4.96 14.98
CA SER A 17 6.48 4.53 13.88
C SER A 17 7.24 3.67 12.86
N LEU A 18 8.47 4.04 12.51
CA LEU A 18 9.32 3.24 11.62
C LEU A 18 9.69 1.88 12.24
N VAL A 19 10.08 1.86 13.51
CA VAL A 19 10.43 0.61 14.22
C VAL A 19 9.23 -0.32 14.30
N VAL A 20 8.05 0.20 14.67
CA VAL A 20 6.81 -0.58 14.72
C VAL A 20 6.44 -1.12 13.35
N LEU A 21 6.53 -0.30 12.31
CA LEU A 21 6.27 -0.72 10.93
C LEU A 21 7.20 -1.88 10.54
N VAL A 22 8.52 -1.69 10.67
CA VAL A 22 9.51 -2.67 10.22
C VAL A 22 9.42 -3.95 11.04
N ILE A 23 9.51 -3.87 12.37
CA ILE A 23 9.46 -5.05 13.24
C ILE A 23 8.11 -5.75 13.14
N GLY A 24 7.01 -5.00 13.12
CA GLY A 24 5.67 -5.54 13.00
C GLY A 24 5.47 -6.29 11.67
N VAL A 25 5.92 -5.72 10.55
CA VAL A 25 5.86 -6.40 9.25
C VAL A 25 6.72 -7.65 9.24
N LEU A 26 7.97 -7.58 9.72
CA LEU A 26 8.89 -8.73 9.78
C LEU A 26 8.32 -9.85 10.67
N TYR A 27 7.78 -9.50 11.84
CA TYR A 27 7.14 -10.45 12.75
C TYR A 27 5.96 -11.15 12.08
N ARG A 28 5.10 -10.41 11.37
CA ARG A 28 3.93 -10.97 10.67
C ARG A 28 4.33 -11.86 9.50
N ILE A 29 5.37 -11.48 8.74
CA ILE A 29 5.95 -12.33 7.69
C ILE A 29 6.55 -13.59 8.31
N GLY A 30 7.30 -13.48 9.42
CA GLY A 30 7.90 -14.61 10.14
C GLY A 30 6.86 -15.61 10.65
N LEU A 31 5.80 -15.13 11.31
CA LEU A 31 4.68 -15.97 11.74
C LEU A 31 4.03 -16.73 10.58
N TRP A 32 3.95 -16.09 9.42
CA TRP A 32 3.38 -16.72 8.24
C TRP A 32 4.33 -17.74 7.61
N LEU A 33 5.62 -17.45 7.50
CA LEU A 33 6.60 -18.44 7.04
C LEU A 33 6.64 -19.67 7.98
N ALA A 34 6.38 -19.47 9.28
CA ALA A 34 6.24 -20.53 10.26
C ALA A 34 4.86 -21.24 10.24
N ALA A 35 3.85 -20.67 9.57
CA ALA A 35 2.52 -21.24 9.53
C ALA A 35 2.51 -22.54 8.70
N GLY A 36 1.96 -23.60 9.29
CA GLY A 36 1.86 -24.91 8.65
C GLY A 36 1.11 -24.87 7.32
N LYS A 37 1.49 -25.79 6.41
CA LYS A 37 0.77 -26.03 5.17
C LYS A 37 -0.53 -26.76 5.48
N GLY A 38 -1.63 -26.31 4.89
CA GLY A 38 -2.91 -27.03 4.96
C GLY A 38 -2.87 -28.36 4.21
N PRO A 39 -3.96 -29.16 4.26
CA PRO A 39 -4.03 -30.50 3.67
C PRO A 39 -3.67 -30.56 2.17
N LEU A 40 -3.89 -29.47 1.45
CA LEU A 40 -3.55 -29.33 0.02
C LEU A 40 -2.10 -28.89 -0.22
N GLY A 41 -1.28 -28.70 0.82
CA GLY A 41 0.09 -28.18 0.72
C GLY A 41 0.17 -26.67 0.49
N LEU A 42 -0.94 -25.95 0.71
CA LEU A 42 -1.05 -24.49 0.60
C LEU A 42 -0.75 -23.84 1.94
N TYR A 43 -0.02 -22.73 1.97
CA TYR A 43 0.16 -21.97 3.22
C TYR A 43 -1.17 -21.34 3.65
N LEU A 44 -1.59 -21.62 4.88
CA LEU A 44 -2.85 -21.13 5.46
C LEU A 44 -2.75 -19.69 6.00
N GLY A 45 -1.61 -19.00 5.80
CA GLY A 45 -1.22 -17.81 6.57
C GLY A 45 -1.86 -16.47 6.18
N LEU A 46 -2.66 -16.37 5.11
CA LEU A 46 -3.44 -15.15 4.87
C LEU A 46 -4.85 -15.49 4.39
N HIS A 47 -5.84 -15.19 5.24
CA HIS A 47 -7.28 -15.28 4.97
C HIS A 47 -7.77 -14.45 3.76
N ARG A 48 -6.87 -13.77 3.00
CA ARG A 48 -7.22 -12.85 1.90
C ARG A 48 -6.30 -12.84 0.69
N LEU A 49 -5.15 -13.50 0.74
CA LEU A 49 -4.34 -13.66 -0.46
C LEU A 49 -4.90 -14.85 -1.23
N VAL A 50 -5.69 -14.56 -2.26
CA VAL A 50 -6.08 -15.57 -3.25
C VAL A 50 -4.80 -16.13 -3.85
N VAL A 51 -4.41 -17.32 -3.41
CA VAL A 51 -3.37 -18.11 -4.05
C VAL A 51 -4.06 -18.79 -5.23
N LYS A 52 -3.61 -18.49 -6.45
CA LYS A 52 -3.99 -19.32 -7.59
C LYS A 52 -3.40 -20.69 -7.32
N SER A 53 -4.25 -21.67 -7.00
CA SER A 53 -3.90 -23.08 -7.08
C SER A 53 -3.32 -23.32 -8.46
N ARG A 54 -2.17 -24.00 -8.56
CA ARG A 54 -1.53 -24.42 -9.84
C ARG A 54 -0.70 -23.33 -10.53
N GLN A 55 0.50 -23.08 -9.99
CA GLN A 55 1.56 -22.36 -10.70
C GLN A 55 2.50 -23.38 -11.36
N GLU A 56 2.89 -23.11 -12.61
CA GLU A 56 3.71 -24.00 -13.45
C GLU A 56 5.19 -23.99 -13.02
N GLY A 57 5.64 -22.90 -12.40
CA GLY A 57 6.98 -22.78 -11.81
C GLY A 57 7.20 -21.45 -11.08
N TYR A 58 8.41 -21.25 -10.55
CA TYR A 58 8.76 -20.04 -9.78
C TYR A 58 8.63 -18.76 -10.62
N LEU A 59 9.15 -18.75 -11.85
CA LEU A 59 9.08 -17.58 -12.74
C LEU A 59 7.63 -17.24 -13.13
N SER A 60 6.78 -18.25 -13.36
CA SER A 60 5.37 -18.02 -13.65
C SER A 60 4.64 -17.43 -12.44
N ALA A 61 4.99 -17.88 -11.22
CA ALA A 61 4.43 -17.34 -9.99
C ALA A 61 4.84 -15.87 -9.77
N VAL A 62 6.12 -15.54 -9.96
CA VAL A 62 6.61 -14.15 -9.91
C VAL A 62 5.87 -13.29 -10.94
N GLY A 63 5.81 -13.74 -12.20
CA GLY A 63 5.11 -13.02 -13.26
C GLY A 63 3.63 -12.78 -12.94
N HIS A 64 2.95 -13.79 -12.40
CA HIS A 64 1.55 -13.68 -11.97
C HIS A 64 1.36 -12.68 -10.82
N ILE A 65 2.25 -12.68 -9.82
CA ILE A 65 2.20 -11.74 -8.69
C ILE A 65 2.41 -10.31 -9.18
N LEU A 66 3.44 -10.07 -10.01
CA LEU A 66 3.72 -8.75 -10.58
C LEU A 66 2.57 -8.26 -11.45
N ALA A 67 2.03 -9.11 -12.32
CA ALA A 67 0.88 -8.77 -13.14
C ALA A 67 -0.33 -8.40 -12.28
N ARG A 68 -0.59 -9.15 -11.20
CA ARG A 68 -1.69 -8.84 -10.27
C ARG A 68 -1.45 -7.52 -9.52
N MET A 69 -0.20 -7.24 -9.15
CA MET A 69 0.19 -6.04 -8.41
C MET A 69 0.09 -4.77 -9.25
N PHE A 70 0.46 -4.81 -10.53
CA PHE A 70 0.57 -3.59 -11.34
C PHE A 70 -0.54 -3.38 -12.38
N THR A 71 -1.18 -4.46 -12.85
CA THR A 71 -2.20 -4.37 -13.91
C THR A 71 -3.62 -4.55 -13.40
N TYR A 72 -3.79 -5.16 -12.23
CA TYR A 72 -5.10 -5.47 -11.65
C TYR A 72 -6.02 -6.28 -12.58
N TYR A 73 -5.46 -6.99 -13.56
CA TYR A 73 -6.21 -7.70 -14.62
C TYR A 73 -7.24 -8.69 -14.07
N THR A 74 -7.00 -9.21 -12.87
CA THR A 74 -7.91 -10.15 -12.19
C THR A 74 -9.31 -9.56 -12.04
N ILE A 75 -9.45 -8.26 -11.76
CA ILE A 75 -10.75 -7.59 -11.66
C ILE A 75 -11.54 -7.75 -12.95
N LEU A 76 -10.90 -7.54 -14.11
CA LEU A 76 -11.54 -7.67 -15.41
C LEU A 76 -11.87 -9.13 -15.75
N LYS A 77 -11.03 -10.08 -15.34
CA LYS A 77 -11.24 -11.51 -15.62
C LYS A 77 -12.30 -12.17 -14.73
N THR A 78 -12.43 -11.75 -13.47
CA THR A 78 -13.29 -12.41 -12.49
C THR A 78 -14.59 -11.67 -12.21
N SER A 79 -14.68 -10.37 -12.51
CA SER A 79 -15.91 -9.61 -12.23
C SER A 79 -16.99 -9.87 -13.26
N TYR A 80 -18.24 -10.01 -12.79
CA TYR A 80 -19.41 -10.10 -13.63
C TYR A 80 -19.48 -8.91 -14.61
N ARG A 81 -19.63 -9.21 -15.91
CA ARG A 81 -19.65 -8.25 -17.03
C ARG A 81 -18.41 -7.35 -17.20
N ARG A 82 -17.25 -7.73 -16.62
CA ARG A 82 -15.99 -6.97 -16.69
C ARG A 82 -16.15 -5.54 -16.16
N ASP A 83 -15.95 -5.37 -14.86
CA ASP A 83 -16.11 -4.07 -14.20
C ASP A 83 -14.92 -3.12 -14.49
N TYR A 84 -14.98 -2.48 -15.66
CA TYR A 84 -13.95 -1.52 -16.11
C TYR A 84 -13.84 -0.29 -15.19
N ALA A 85 -14.96 0.15 -14.61
CA ALA A 85 -14.98 1.32 -13.75
C ALA A 85 -14.23 1.06 -12.44
N THR A 86 -14.41 -0.12 -11.83
CA THR A 86 -13.65 -0.55 -10.66
C THR A 86 -12.19 -0.77 -11.01
N TRP A 87 -11.91 -1.42 -12.13
CA TRP A 87 -10.54 -1.62 -12.58
C TRP A 87 -9.80 -0.29 -12.74
N LEU A 88 -10.40 0.69 -13.42
CA LEU A 88 -9.79 2.00 -13.62
C LEU A 88 -9.63 2.74 -12.29
N GLY A 89 -10.64 2.73 -11.42
CA GLY A 89 -10.55 3.34 -10.10
C GLY A 89 -9.43 2.74 -9.24
N VAL A 90 -9.31 1.41 -9.23
CA VAL A 90 -8.22 0.71 -8.52
C VAL A 90 -6.86 1.06 -9.12
N ALA A 91 -6.75 1.07 -10.46
CA ALA A 91 -5.51 1.40 -11.15
C ALA A 91 -5.05 2.83 -10.84
N LEU A 92 -5.94 3.83 -11.01
CA LEU A 92 -5.65 5.24 -10.74
C LEU A 92 -5.28 5.48 -9.27
N PHE A 93 -5.99 4.84 -8.33
CA PHE A 93 -5.70 4.96 -6.91
C PHE A 93 -4.31 4.41 -6.55
N HIS A 94 -3.99 3.18 -6.97
CA HIS A 94 -2.73 2.56 -6.57
C HIS A 94 -1.52 3.10 -7.31
N TRP A 95 -1.60 3.31 -8.64
CA TRP A 95 -0.51 3.96 -9.36
C TRP A 95 -0.28 5.38 -8.87
N GLY A 96 -1.36 6.08 -8.53
CA GLY A 96 -1.28 7.37 -7.86
C GLY A 96 -0.50 7.31 -6.54
N ILE A 97 -0.81 6.35 -5.66
CA ILE A 97 -0.06 6.13 -4.42
C ILE A 97 1.41 5.78 -4.69
N PHE A 98 1.71 4.89 -5.64
CA PHE A 98 3.09 4.54 -5.99
C PHE A 98 3.89 5.75 -6.44
N LEU A 99 3.30 6.58 -7.30
CA LEU A 99 3.91 7.81 -7.79
C LEU A 99 4.07 8.84 -6.66
N LEU A 100 3.07 9.01 -5.79
CA LEU A 100 3.18 9.90 -4.64
C LEU A 100 4.33 9.46 -3.72
N ILE A 101 4.43 8.18 -3.39
CA ILE A 101 5.55 7.64 -2.59
C ILE A 101 6.88 7.90 -3.29
N ALA A 102 6.97 7.62 -4.60
CA ALA A 102 8.18 7.87 -5.38
C ALA A 102 8.59 9.35 -5.37
N PHE A 103 7.62 10.25 -5.50
CA PHE A 103 7.87 11.69 -5.39
C PHE A 103 8.41 12.05 -4.01
N HIS A 104 7.85 11.51 -2.92
CA HIS A 104 8.30 11.77 -1.55
C HIS A 104 9.75 11.32 -1.28
N LEU A 105 10.34 10.45 -2.11
CA LEU A 105 11.75 10.05 -1.96
C LEU A 105 12.72 11.24 -2.04
N HIS A 106 12.33 12.35 -2.70
CA HIS A 106 13.12 13.58 -2.75
C HIS A 106 13.40 14.19 -1.36
N LEU A 107 12.54 13.92 -0.37
CA LEU A 107 12.73 14.39 1.02
C LEU A 107 13.91 13.69 1.70
N TRP A 108 14.16 12.44 1.33
CA TRP A 108 15.06 11.53 2.03
C TRP A 108 16.38 11.30 1.29
N LEU A 109 16.39 11.53 -0.02
CA LEU A 109 17.52 11.28 -0.91
C LEU A 109 18.11 12.61 -1.40
N PRO A 110 19.18 13.13 -0.78
CA PRO A 110 19.74 14.44 -1.13
C PRO A 110 20.26 14.52 -2.57
N GLN A 111 20.56 13.38 -3.20
CA GLN A 111 20.95 13.28 -4.61
C GLN A 111 19.79 13.49 -5.59
N LEU A 112 18.54 13.38 -5.15
CA LEU A 112 17.36 13.60 -5.99
C LEU A 112 16.95 15.08 -5.94
N THR A 113 17.61 15.89 -6.76
CA THR A 113 17.25 17.31 -6.92
C THR A 113 16.09 17.43 -7.91
N VAL A 114 14.88 17.62 -7.39
CA VAL A 114 13.68 17.83 -8.20
C VAL A 114 13.19 19.26 -8.02
N PRO A 115 12.94 20.02 -9.11
CA PRO A 115 12.41 21.37 -9.02
C PRO A 115 11.07 21.41 -8.27
N GLU A 116 10.91 22.39 -7.39
CA GLU A 116 9.68 22.59 -6.61
C GLU A 116 8.44 22.74 -7.53
N SER A 117 8.58 23.44 -8.65
CA SER A 117 7.51 23.62 -9.65
C SER A 117 7.06 22.30 -10.28
N LEU A 118 8.00 21.40 -10.60
CA LEU A 118 7.68 20.08 -11.13
C LEU A 118 6.97 19.23 -10.08
N MET A 119 7.46 19.24 -8.84
CA MET A 119 6.83 18.56 -7.71
C MET A 119 5.44 19.11 -7.41
N PHE A 120 5.22 20.42 -7.62
CA PHE A 120 3.92 21.05 -7.49
C PHE A 120 2.93 20.51 -8.51
N ILE A 121 3.29 20.55 -9.79
CA ILE A 121 2.41 20.10 -10.88
C ILE A 121 2.13 18.60 -10.74
N MET A 122 3.18 17.79 -10.62
CA MET A 122 3.07 16.33 -10.56
C MET A 122 2.37 15.87 -9.28
N GLY A 123 2.80 16.39 -8.12
CA GLY A 123 2.23 16.02 -6.82
C GLY A 123 0.75 16.42 -6.71
N THR A 124 0.37 17.61 -7.19
CA THR A 124 -1.02 18.06 -7.16
C THR A 124 -1.89 17.29 -8.14
N THR A 125 -1.41 17.04 -9.37
CA THR A 125 -2.16 16.30 -10.39
C THR A 125 -2.38 14.86 -9.97
N VAL A 126 -1.29 14.16 -9.62
CA VAL A 126 -1.35 12.75 -9.19
C VAL A 126 -2.12 12.62 -7.89
N GLY A 127 -1.91 13.52 -6.93
CA GLY A 127 -2.67 13.56 -5.68
C GLY A 127 -4.17 13.72 -5.93
N SER A 128 -4.57 14.64 -6.80
CA SER A 128 -5.99 14.89 -7.11
C SER A 128 -6.66 13.70 -7.79
N VAL A 129 -5.97 13.06 -8.75
CA VAL A 129 -6.44 11.84 -9.40
C VAL A 129 -6.56 10.69 -8.39
N THR A 130 -5.56 10.53 -7.51
CA THR A 130 -5.56 9.53 -6.44
C THR A 130 -6.74 9.73 -5.50
N LEU A 131 -6.98 10.98 -5.07
CA LEU A 131 -8.07 11.34 -4.18
C LEU A 131 -9.43 11.04 -4.83
N ALA A 132 -9.63 11.49 -6.07
CA ALA A 132 -10.87 11.24 -6.81
C ALA A 132 -11.14 9.74 -6.97
N ALA A 133 -10.12 8.96 -7.33
CA ALA A 133 -10.21 7.51 -7.43
C ALA A 133 -10.52 6.84 -6.07
N GLY A 134 -9.87 7.28 -4.99
CA GLY A 134 -10.11 6.79 -3.64
C GLY A 134 -11.54 7.04 -3.17
N VAL A 135 -12.03 8.27 -3.35
CA VAL A 135 -13.42 8.64 -3.03
C VAL A 135 -14.40 7.82 -3.85
N TYR A 136 -14.16 7.67 -5.16
CA TYR A 136 -14.98 6.82 -6.03
C TYR A 136 -15.05 5.37 -5.51
N LEU A 137 -13.92 4.77 -5.14
CA LEU A 137 -13.87 3.41 -4.61
C LEU A 137 -14.60 3.27 -3.26
N LEU A 138 -14.48 4.26 -2.39
CA LEU A 138 -15.19 4.29 -1.10
C LEU A 138 -16.71 4.41 -1.30
N VAL A 139 -17.17 5.34 -2.14
CA VAL A 139 -18.59 5.52 -2.47
C VAL A 139 -19.16 4.26 -3.10
N ARG A 140 -18.45 3.67 -4.07
CA ARG A 140 -18.85 2.40 -4.70
C ARG A 140 -19.01 1.29 -3.67
N ARG A 141 -18.10 1.19 -2.70
CA ARG A 141 -18.17 0.19 -1.64
C ARG A 141 -19.42 0.35 -0.78
N VAL A 142 -19.72 1.58 -0.34
CA VAL A 142 -20.94 1.89 0.43
C VAL A 142 -22.20 1.53 -0.38
N ASN A 143 -22.23 1.88 -1.67
CA ASN A 143 -23.37 1.58 -2.54
C ASN A 143 -23.59 0.08 -2.73
N ILE A 144 -22.52 -0.72 -2.91
CA ILE A 144 -22.64 -2.17 -3.06
C ILE A 144 -23.15 -2.83 -1.79
N GLN A 145 -22.66 -2.42 -0.62
CA GLN A 145 -23.21 -2.91 0.65
C GLN A 145 -24.69 -2.59 0.79
N ARG A 146 -25.09 -1.36 0.44
CA ARG A 146 -26.49 -0.91 0.49
C ARG A 146 -27.39 -1.70 -0.46
N VAL A 147 -26.96 -1.94 -1.71
CA VAL A 147 -27.77 -2.59 -2.75
C VAL A 147 -27.89 -4.09 -2.51
N TYR A 148 -26.79 -4.75 -2.17
CA TYR A 148 -26.75 -6.21 -2.11
C TYR A 148 -26.87 -6.76 -0.68
N SER A 149 -27.06 -5.91 0.33
CA SER A 149 -27.06 -6.28 1.76
C SER A 149 -25.87 -7.16 2.17
N VAL A 150 -24.76 -7.04 1.44
CA VAL A 150 -23.56 -7.82 1.72
C VAL A 150 -22.84 -7.11 2.86
N ILE A 151 -23.19 -7.50 4.09
CA ILE A 151 -22.44 -7.12 5.28
C ILE A 151 -21.13 -7.90 5.24
N ILE A 152 -20.19 -7.47 4.40
CA ILE A 152 -18.81 -7.94 4.48
C ILE A 152 -18.22 -7.23 5.70
N ASN A 153 -18.27 -7.90 6.85
CA ASN A 153 -17.73 -7.47 8.13
C ASN A 153 -16.21 -7.28 8.08
N TYR A 154 -15.75 -6.17 7.51
CA TYR A 154 -14.37 -5.73 7.65
C TYR A 154 -14.35 -4.20 7.78
N LEU A 155 -14.64 -3.68 8.98
CA LEU A 155 -14.42 -2.27 9.35
C LEU A 155 -13.03 -1.79 8.92
N ASP A 156 -12.06 -2.69 9.02
CA ASP A 156 -10.68 -2.54 8.56
C ASP A 156 -10.55 -2.12 7.08
N ASP A 157 -11.45 -2.56 6.19
CA ASP A 157 -11.47 -2.15 4.78
C ASP A 157 -11.86 -0.67 4.62
N TYR A 158 -12.77 -0.18 5.46
CA TYR A 158 -13.21 1.22 5.46
C TYR A 158 -12.15 2.11 6.10
N VAL A 159 -11.62 1.68 7.25
CA VAL A 159 -10.56 2.39 7.95
C VAL A 159 -9.35 2.59 7.02
N ALA A 160 -8.88 1.53 6.36
CA ALA A 160 -7.73 1.61 5.46
C ALA A 160 -7.91 2.64 4.33
N VAL A 161 -9.01 2.57 3.57
CA VAL A 161 -9.21 3.50 2.44
C VAL A 161 -9.49 4.92 2.92
N SER A 162 -10.28 5.10 3.98
CA SER A 162 -10.58 6.42 4.54
C SER A 162 -9.33 7.09 5.12
N TRP A 163 -8.42 6.33 5.72
CA TRP A 163 -7.16 6.87 6.25
C TRP A 163 -6.22 7.33 5.13
N VAL A 164 -6.11 6.55 4.05
CA VAL A 164 -5.32 6.98 2.88
C VAL A 164 -5.94 8.21 2.21
N ILE A 165 -7.27 8.27 2.09
CA ILE A 165 -7.98 9.47 1.62
C ILE A 165 -7.63 10.68 2.50
N LEU A 166 -7.70 10.53 3.83
CA LEU A 166 -7.32 11.59 4.77
C LEU A 166 -5.88 12.08 4.53
N ILE A 167 -4.91 11.16 4.42
CA ILE A 167 -3.50 11.50 4.17
C ILE A 167 -3.34 12.27 2.86
N VAL A 168 -3.95 11.80 1.77
CA VAL A 168 -3.87 12.45 0.45
C VAL A 168 -4.58 13.81 0.48
N THR A 169 -5.73 13.93 1.13
CA THR A 169 -6.43 15.21 1.30
C THR A 169 -5.60 16.21 2.07
N LEU A 170 -4.99 15.80 3.20
CA LEU A 170 -4.10 16.67 3.98
C LEU A 170 -2.87 17.09 3.17
N GLY A 171 -2.27 16.16 2.41
CA GLY A 171 -1.11 16.46 1.55
C GLY A 171 -1.44 17.42 0.41
N LEU A 172 -2.60 17.25 -0.24
CA LEU A 172 -3.09 18.17 -1.26
C LEU A 172 -3.42 19.54 -0.68
N ALA A 173 -4.14 19.59 0.45
CA ALA A 173 -4.46 20.84 1.13
C ALA A 173 -3.18 21.60 1.51
N LEU A 174 -2.19 20.90 2.08
CA LEU A 174 -0.88 21.46 2.37
C LEU A 174 -0.23 22.00 1.09
N ARG A 175 -0.20 21.21 0.00
CA ARG A 175 0.47 21.62 -1.23
C ARG A 175 -0.18 22.83 -1.89
N LEU A 176 -1.50 22.92 -1.86
CA LEU A 176 -2.28 23.99 -2.50
C LEU A 176 -2.31 25.30 -1.69
N THR A 177 -2.08 25.24 -0.38
CA THR A 177 -2.24 26.40 0.51
C THR A 177 -0.95 26.87 1.16
N ALA A 178 0.08 26.02 1.25
CA ALA A 178 1.34 26.38 1.88
C ALA A 178 2.22 27.26 0.97
N PRO A 179 3.02 28.16 1.57
CA PRO A 179 4.07 28.87 0.84
C PRO A 179 5.11 27.90 0.26
N SER A 180 5.69 28.24 -0.90
CA SER A 180 6.71 27.43 -1.57
C SER A 180 7.95 27.17 -0.70
N LEU A 181 8.30 28.08 0.22
CA LEU A 181 9.41 27.91 1.17
C LEU A 181 9.26 26.65 2.03
N LEU A 182 8.02 26.24 2.35
CA LEU A 182 7.74 25.06 3.17
C LEU A 182 8.32 23.78 2.54
N PHE A 183 8.44 23.73 1.21
CA PHE A 183 9.07 22.62 0.50
C PHE A 183 10.51 22.38 0.97
N ASN A 184 11.31 23.45 1.06
CA ASN A 184 12.72 23.36 1.49
C ASN A 184 12.85 23.06 2.99
N GLU A 185 11.92 23.58 3.81
CA GLU A 185 11.88 23.28 5.24
C GLU A 185 11.56 21.80 5.49
N ALA A 186 10.61 21.23 4.74
CA ALA A 186 10.24 19.81 4.83
C ALA A 186 11.42 18.90 4.45
N VAL A 187 12.18 19.25 3.41
CA VAL A 187 13.42 18.52 3.03
C VAL A 187 14.45 18.58 4.15
N LYS A 188 14.71 19.77 4.72
CA LYS A 188 15.68 19.91 5.83
C LYS A 188 15.26 19.10 7.06
N TRP A 189 13.98 19.11 7.40
CA TRP A 189 13.43 18.31 8.50
C TRP A 189 13.63 16.81 8.25
N ALA A 190 13.27 16.31 7.07
CA ALA A 190 13.44 14.91 6.70
C ALA A 190 14.92 14.46 6.70
N LEU A 191 15.83 15.29 6.19
CA LEU A 191 17.28 15.02 6.26
C LEU A 191 17.83 15.09 7.71
N GLY A 192 17.22 15.90 8.57
CA GLY A 192 17.50 15.90 10.00
C GLY A 192 17.19 14.53 10.62
N LEU A 193 16.02 13.97 10.29
CA LEU A 193 15.62 12.63 10.75
C LEU A 193 16.59 11.54 10.28
N THR A 194 17.00 11.54 9.01
CA THR A 194 17.97 10.53 8.51
C THR A 194 19.35 10.65 9.14
N SER A 195 19.72 11.86 9.55
CA SER A 195 21.00 12.16 10.21
C SER A 195 20.94 12.06 11.73
N PHE A 196 19.81 11.64 12.31
CA PHE A 196 19.55 11.63 13.76
C PHE A 196 19.81 12.98 14.45
N LYS A 197 19.55 14.08 13.72
CA LYS A 197 19.73 15.46 14.21
C LYS A 197 18.38 16.14 14.27
N TYR A 198 18.08 16.72 15.43
CA TYR A 198 16.85 17.49 15.58
C TYR A 198 16.89 18.74 14.69
N VAL A 199 16.00 18.75 13.71
CA VAL A 199 15.65 19.92 12.92
C VAL A 199 14.17 20.18 13.21
N PRO A 200 13.77 21.41 13.57
CA PRO A 200 12.36 21.69 13.82
C PRO A 200 11.53 21.46 12.55
N PRO A 201 10.34 20.84 12.64
CA PRO A 201 9.46 20.69 11.50
C PRO A 201 8.93 22.06 11.03
N PRO A 202 8.56 22.20 9.74
CA PRO A 202 7.87 23.38 9.24
C PRO A 202 6.70 23.79 10.14
N SER A 203 6.63 25.06 10.51
CA SER A 203 5.62 25.58 11.45
C SER A 203 4.26 25.78 10.78
N ASN A 204 3.66 24.68 10.30
CA ASN A 204 2.39 24.68 9.58
C ASN A 204 1.44 23.58 10.11
N PRO A 205 0.21 23.94 10.54
CA PRO A 205 -0.74 22.97 11.08
C PRO A 205 -1.12 21.83 10.11
N LEU A 206 -1.19 22.09 8.80
CA LEU A 206 -1.47 21.04 7.80
C LEU A 206 -0.28 20.09 7.65
N PHE A 207 0.95 20.60 7.75
CA PHE A 207 2.15 19.76 7.75
C PHE A 207 2.14 18.82 8.95
N TYR A 208 1.86 19.38 10.13
CA TYR A 208 1.69 18.62 11.37
C TYR A 208 0.63 17.53 11.26
N ALA A 209 -0.57 17.89 10.79
CA ALA A 209 -1.66 16.92 10.62
C ALA A 209 -1.31 15.83 9.59
N HIS A 210 -0.71 16.20 8.46
CA HIS A 210 -0.32 15.24 7.42
C HIS A 210 0.73 14.25 7.92
N VAL A 211 1.82 14.73 8.51
CA VAL A 211 2.89 13.89 9.03
C VAL A 211 2.39 12.98 10.15
N LEU A 212 1.63 13.51 11.10
CA LEU A 212 1.05 12.71 12.17
C LEU A 212 0.11 11.62 11.63
N ALA A 213 -0.72 11.93 10.62
CA ALA A 213 -1.58 10.95 9.98
C ALA A 213 -0.78 9.81 9.32
N VAL A 214 0.37 10.12 8.70
CA VAL A 214 1.28 9.15 8.11
C VAL A 214 1.98 8.30 9.19
N GLU A 215 2.50 8.92 10.24
CA GLU A 215 3.18 8.23 11.34
C GLU A 215 2.26 7.24 12.06
N LEU A 216 1.01 7.62 12.32
CA LEU A 216 0.02 6.73 12.92
C LEU A 216 -0.41 5.63 11.93
N PHE A 217 -0.49 5.95 10.64
CA PHE A 217 -0.75 4.95 9.61
C PHE A 217 0.36 3.90 9.52
N MET A 218 1.63 4.31 9.66
CA MET A 218 2.77 3.39 9.72
C MET A 218 2.64 2.41 10.90
N VAL A 219 2.20 2.89 12.07
CA VAL A 219 1.92 2.04 13.24
C VAL A 219 0.76 1.08 12.97
N TYR A 220 -0.27 1.51 12.25
CA TYR A 220 -1.45 0.70 11.92
C TYR A 220 -1.17 -0.44 10.93
N ILE A 221 -0.29 -0.21 9.94
CA ILE A 221 0.04 -1.15 8.84
C ILE A 221 0.21 -2.62 9.28
N PRO A 222 1.11 -2.96 10.23
CA PRO A 222 1.40 -4.36 10.56
C PRO A 222 0.23 -5.12 11.20
N PHE A 223 -0.72 -4.40 11.82
CA PHE A 223 -1.82 -4.98 12.58
C PHE A 223 -3.11 -5.14 11.76
N ALA A 224 -3.13 -4.60 10.54
CA ALA A 224 -4.33 -4.44 9.71
C ALA A 224 -4.14 -5.03 8.30
N LYS A 225 -5.18 -4.93 7.47
CA LYS A 225 -5.12 -5.27 6.04
C LYS A 225 -4.10 -4.44 5.25
N MET A 226 -3.65 -3.33 5.80
CA MET A 226 -2.60 -2.49 5.20
C MET A 226 -1.22 -3.14 5.17
N ILE A 227 -1.05 -4.37 5.68
CA ILE A 227 0.14 -5.18 5.43
C ILE A 227 0.27 -5.66 3.97
N HIS A 228 -0.78 -5.55 3.16
CA HIS A 228 -0.80 -6.11 1.80
C HIS A 228 0.37 -5.70 0.88
N PRO A 229 0.87 -4.44 0.80
CA PRO A 229 2.01 -4.10 -0.05
C PRO A 229 3.29 -4.84 0.36
N PHE A 230 3.44 -5.19 1.63
CA PHE A 230 4.59 -5.95 2.15
C PHE A 230 4.41 -7.46 1.97
N SER A 231 3.17 -7.95 1.98
CA SER A 231 2.88 -9.39 1.84
C SER A 231 2.87 -9.89 0.39
N MET A 232 2.67 -9.02 -0.60
CA MET A 232 2.63 -9.39 -2.02
C MET A 232 3.99 -9.88 -2.56
N PRO A 233 5.14 -9.25 -2.23
CA PRO A 233 6.46 -9.74 -2.63
C PRO A 233 6.83 -11.10 -2.05
N VAL A 234 6.28 -11.47 -0.89
CA VAL A 234 6.53 -12.76 -0.21
C VAL A 234 5.34 -13.71 -0.33
N ASN A 235 4.45 -13.51 -1.32
CA ASN A 235 3.20 -14.26 -1.51
C ASN A 235 3.39 -15.79 -1.42
N PRO A 236 2.47 -16.57 -0.81
CA PRO A 236 2.73 -17.99 -0.62
C PRO A 236 2.69 -18.78 -1.93
N ALA A 237 2.20 -18.17 -3.02
CA ALA A 237 2.34 -18.70 -4.37
C ALA A 237 3.81 -18.88 -4.81
N LEU A 238 4.77 -18.18 -4.18
CA LEU A 238 6.20 -18.35 -4.44
C LEU A 238 6.81 -19.61 -3.80
N TYR A 239 6.16 -20.12 -2.75
CA TYR A 239 6.71 -21.20 -1.92
C TYR A 239 5.80 -22.44 -1.89
N GLY A 240 4.67 -22.39 -2.60
CA GLY A 240 3.69 -23.46 -2.71
C GLY A 240 4.17 -24.63 -3.55
N ARG A 241 3.37 -25.70 -3.66
CA ARG A 241 3.67 -26.78 -4.61
C ARG A 241 3.52 -26.28 -6.04
N PHE A 242 4.61 -26.37 -6.80
CA PHE A 242 4.58 -26.25 -8.26
C PHE A 242 4.18 -27.62 -8.83
N GLU A 243 3.20 -27.63 -9.72
CA GLU A 243 2.81 -28.85 -10.44
C GLU A 243 3.42 -28.78 -11.84
N ASP A 244 4.12 -29.85 -12.23
CA ASP A 244 4.50 -30.02 -13.63
C ASP A 244 3.24 -30.33 -14.44
N ILE A 245 2.86 -29.42 -15.35
CA ILE A 245 1.68 -29.58 -16.20
C ILE A 245 1.77 -30.86 -17.01
N GLU A 246 2.95 -31.26 -17.46
CA GLU A 246 3.09 -32.45 -18.28
C GLU A 246 2.91 -33.72 -17.45
N GLU A 247 3.36 -33.72 -16.20
CA GLU A 247 3.11 -34.80 -15.25
C GLU A 247 1.63 -34.88 -14.85
N VAL A 248 0.96 -33.73 -14.68
CA VAL A 248 -0.48 -33.71 -14.39
C VAL A 248 -1.28 -34.14 -15.62
N ARG A 249 -0.92 -33.67 -16.81
CA ARG A 249 -1.53 -34.07 -18.08
C ARG A 249 -1.41 -35.58 -18.25
N ARG A 250 -0.21 -36.14 -18.07
CA ARG A 250 0.03 -37.59 -18.13
C ARG A 250 -0.85 -38.35 -17.14
N ARG A 251 -0.90 -37.93 -15.87
CA ARG A 251 -1.80 -38.54 -14.86
C ARG A 251 -3.28 -38.48 -15.23
N VAL A 252 -3.71 -37.40 -15.88
CA VAL A 252 -5.09 -37.26 -16.34
C VAL A 252 -5.36 -38.16 -17.54
N MET A 253 -4.43 -38.22 -18.51
CA MET A 253 -4.53 -39.11 -19.68
C MET A 253 -4.54 -40.58 -19.25
N ASP A 254 -3.63 -40.98 -18.36
CA ASP A 254 -3.58 -42.33 -17.77
C ASP A 254 -4.90 -42.69 -17.05
N LYS A 255 -5.50 -41.74 -16.30
CA LYS A 255 -6.80 -41.95 -15.64
C LYS A 255 -7.98 -42.01 -16.61
N LEU A 256 -7.88 -41.33 -17.74
CA LEU A 256 -8.91 -41.34 -18.79
C LEU A 256 -8.73 -42.51 -19.76
N GLY A 257 -7.63 -43.28 -19.66
CA GLY A 257 -7.33 -44.44 -20.50
C GLY A 257 -6.82 -44.08 -21.90
N TRP A 258 -6.12 -42.93 -22.04
CA TRP A 258 -5.53 -42.45 -23.28
C TRP A 258 -4.01 -42.58 -23.26
#